data_AF-A0AAI9PPY0-F1
#
_entry.id   AF-A0AAI9PPY0-F1
#
_cell.length_a   1.000
_cell.length_b   1.000
_cell.length_c   1.000
_cell.angle_alpha   90.00
_cell.angle_beta   90.00
_cell.angle_gamma   90.00
#
_symmetry.space_group_name_H-M   'P 1'
#
loop_
_entity.id
_entity.type
_entity.pdbx_description
1 polymer ?
#
loop_
_entity_poly.entity_id
_entity_poly.type
_entity_poly.pdbx_seq_one_letter_code
_entity_poly.pdbx_strand_id
1 'polypeptide(L)'
;MTAHLHLTPSQLLATHESRIALVRQYANEASAADFDQKWLSVLVRCAAWFSSMPLRAAEHAEPGGAFRATVEAAYFAMRLSGAQKFAADQPSERRRALEPQYLYALFLAACCSRLDEPCRHFRFIRASDNAEWVPAAHGAFGPWLGDAGYHVRRRETALPLERMRTALLANEVLGAERLGTLDSQVLTDLFGAINPDSRPSGAETLLHKVVRQAIEALTQFEVKARRAEFAPDATPAPSADRLSANAPSQEAPPAPSARQPATADTQGSTVVPEQRVPEAAAVNPPATAPATTEPPNPTEPSRNVVQLEGAKSLRKEHTDDPFKALSGTSNLMREFFKALAQDVAAGKAKVTRVDGKVAISKRILSNYGIASDTLIENLRKFKHLYKTSGQDILLVDEVGDLISPPVESQ
;
A
#
# COMPACT_ATOMS: atom_id res chain seq x y z
N MET A 1 31.10 5.97 -11.48
CA MET A 1 29.68 5.82 -11.06
C MET A 1 28.82 6.30 -12.21
N THR A 2 27.78 5.57 -12.59
CA THR A 2 26.85 6.05 -13.63
C THR A 2 26.13 7.30 -13.13
N ALA A 3 26.02 8.32 -13.98
CA ALA A 3 25.17 9.48 -13.71
C ALA A 3 23.75 9.16 -14.19
N HIS A 4 22.77 9.37 -13.33
CA HIS A 4 21.36 9.25 -13.64
C HIS A 4 20.79 10.65 -13.91
N LEU A 5 19.89 10.74 -14.88
CA LEU A 5 19.20 11.97 -15.22
C LEU A 5 17.84 12.02 -14.54
N HIS A 6 17.42 13.23 -14.17
CA HIS A 6 16.05 13.57 -13.77
C HIS A 6 15.03 13.16 -14.86
N LEU A 7 13.85 12.72 -14.44
CA LEU A 7 12.65 12.66 -15.28
C LEU A 7 11.56 13.57 -14.70
N THR A 8 10.92 14.37 -15.58
CA THR A 8 9.85 15.28 -15.20
C THR A 8 8.57 14.53 -14.85
N PRO A 9 7.66 15.12 -14.04
CA PRO A 9 6.35 14.54 -13.79
C PRO A 9 5.57 14.21 -15.08
N SER A 10 5.64 15.07 -16.10
CA SER A 10 4.95 14.86 -17.38
C SER A 10 5.49 13.66 -18.16
N GLN A 11 6.82 13.46 -18.22
CA GLN A 11 7.45 12.30 -18.86
C GLN A 11 7.06 10.98 -18.16
N LEU A 12 7.07 10.99 -16.83
CA LEU A 12 6.70 9.85 -16.00
C LEU A 12 5.21 9.49 -16.15
N LEU A 13 4.33 10.48 -16.17
CA LEU A 13 2.89 10.28 -16.38
C LEU A 13 2.59 9.74 -17.78
N ALA A 14 3.21 10.30 -18.83
CA ALA A 14 3.04 9.84 -20.21
C ALA A 14 3.47 8.36 -20.38
N THR A 15 4.53 7.94 -19.71
CA THR A 15 5.03 6.55 -19.75
C THR A 15 4.04 5.55 -19.11
N HIS A 16 3.07 6.03 -18.32
CA HIS A 16 2.09 5.20 -17.62
C HIS A 16 0.63 5.57 -17.93
N GLU A 17 0.38 6.34 -19.00
CA GLU A 17 -0.93 6.84 -19.40
C GLU A 17 -2.01 5.74 -19.45
N SER A 18 -1.70 4.60 -20.06
CA SER A 18 -2.63 3.46 -20.17
C SER A 18 -3.05 2.90 -18.80
N ARG A 19 -2.17 2.91 -17.80
CA ARG A 19 -2.48 2.47 -16.43
C ARG A 19 -3.27 3.54 -15.67
N ILE A 20 -2.95 4.82 -15.91
CA ILE A 20 -3.67 5.96 -15.33
C ILE A 20 -5.10 6.04 -15.88
N ALA A 21 -5.32 5.73 -17.16
CA ALA A 21 -6.64 5.62 -17.77
C ALA A 21 -7.50 4.55 -17.08
N LEU A 22 -6.92 3.41 -16.68
CA LEU A 22 -7.62 2.40 -15.89
C LEU A 22 -7.95 2.90 -14.47
N VAL A 23 -7.03 3.62 -13.81
CA VAL A 23 -7.32 4.28 -12.52
C VAL A 23 -8.49 5.27 -12.66
N ARG A 24 -8.54 6.04 -13.74
CA ARG A 24 -9.62 6.98 -14.04
C ARG A 24 -10.98 6.29 -14.22
N GLN A 25 -11.02 5.13 -14.87
CA GLN A 25 -12.25 4.32 -15.00
C GLN A 25 -12.81 3.91 -13.63
N TYR A 26 -11.95 3.50 -12.69
CA TYR A 26 -12.39 3.14 -11.34
C TYR A 26 -12.68 4.35 -10.43
N ALA A 27 -12.03 5.50 -10.66
CA ALA A 27 -12.35 6.74 -9.97
C ALA A 27 -13.75 7.26 -10.33
N ASN A 28 -14.18 7.05 -11.59
CA ASN A 28 -15.53 7.32 -12.09
C ASN A 28 -16.03 8.76 -11.78
N GLU A 29 -15.14 9.73 -11.92
CA GLU A 29 -15.49 11.16 -11.78
C GLU A 29 -16.28 11.66 -13.00
N ALA A 30 -17.13 12.66 -12.77
CA ALA A 30 -18.06 13.17 -13.78
C ALA A 30 -17.36 13.85 -14.97
N SER A 31 -16.22 14.51 -14.74
CA SER A 31 -15.42 15.16 -15.80
C SER A 31 -13.94 14.78 -15.76
N ALA A 32 -13.23 15.11 -16.85
CA ALA A 32 -11.77 15.01 -16.89
C ALA A 32 -11.10 15.94 -15.87
N ALA A 33 -11.61 17.17 -15.73
CA ALA A 33 -11.04 18.17 -14.84
C ALA A 33 -11.15 17.76 -13.36
N ASP A 34 -12.26 17.13 -12.96
CA ASP A 34 -12.43 16.61 -11.60
C ASP A 34 -11.42 15.48 -11.32
N PHE A 35 -11.24 14.56 -12.28
CA PHE A 35 -10.21 13.53 -12.18
C PHE A 35 -8.80 14.14 -12.07
N ASP A 36 -8.50 15.16 -12.88
CA ASP A 36 -7.18 15.77 -12.93
C ASP A 36 -6.87 16.53 -11.63
N GLN A 37 -7.81 17.34 -11.13
CA GLN A 37 -7.68 18.10 -9.90
C GLN A 37 -7.60 17.19 -8.66
N LYS A 38 -8.40 16.13 -8.59
CA LYS A 38 -8.52 15.29 -7.39
C LYS A 38 -7.56 14.10 -7.36
N TRP A 39 -7.36 13.41 -8.48
CA TRP A 39 -6.62 12.13 -8.54
C TRP A 39 -5.28 12.28 -9.26
N LEU A 40 -5.27 12.84 -10.48
CA LEU A 40 -4.03 13.00 -11.24
C LEU A 40 -3.04 13.91 -10.50
N SER A 41 -3.52 14.97 -9.83
CA SER A 41 -2.68 15.86 -9.03
C SER A 41 -1.90 15.13 -7.92
N VAL A 42 -2.42 14.03 -7.38
CA VAL A 42 -1.70 13.18 -6.42
C VAL A 42 -0.59 12.40 -7.13
N LEU A 43 -0.86 11.83 -8.29
CA LEU A 43 0.15 11.16 -9.11
C LEU A 43 1.24 12.14 -9.60
N VAL A 44 0.89 13.37 -9.95
CA VAL A 44 1.86 14.45 -10.26
C VAL A 44 2.79 14.70 -9.07
N ARG A 45 2.25 14.78 -7.85
CA ARG A 45 3.06 14.96 -6.63
C ARG A 45 3.93 13.73 -6.32
N CYS A 46 3.43 12.50 -6.54
CA CYS A 46 4.25 11.29 -6.45
C CYS A 46 5.35 11.24 -7.53
N ALA A 47 5.07 11.69 -8.76
CA ALA A 47 6.08 11.74 -9.82
C ALA A 47 7.17 12.78 -9.51
N ALA A 48 6.81 13.93 -8.93
CA ALA A 48 7.78 14.90 -8.40
C ALA A 48 8.54 14.37 -7.18
N TRP A 49 7.89 13.57 -6.33
CA TRP A 49 8.51 12.93 -5.16
C TRP A 49 9.65 11.99 -5.54
N PHE A 50 9.42 11.11 -6.54
CA PHE A 50 10.40 10.10 -6.95
C PHE A 50 11.32 10.55 -8.08
N SER A 51 10.86 11.40 -9.00
CA SER A 51 11.51 11.60 -10.30
C SER A 51 11.88 10.24 -10.94
N SER A 52 13.12 10.07 -11.40
CA SER A 52 13.65 8.85 -12.01
C SER A 52 14.17 7.79 -11.02
N MET A 53 13.81 7.84 -9.73
CA MET A 53 14.26 6.83 -8.77
C MET A 53 13.82 5.39 -9.11
N PRO A 54 14.71 4.40 -8.94
CA PRO A 54 14.32 3.00 -8.82
C PRO A 54 13.70 2.73 -7.44
N LEU A 55 12.86 1.70 -7.33
CA LEU A 55 12.19 1.36 -6.07
C LEU A 55 13.10 0.55 -5.13
N ARG A 56 13.56 -0.62 -5.58
CA ARG A 56 14.54 -1.47 -4.88
C ARG A 56 15.27 -2.35 -5.90
N ALA A 57 16.43 -2.89 -5.56
CA ALA A 57 17.24 -3.68 -6.51
C ALA A 57 16.56 -4.96 -7.04
N ALA A 58 15.46 -5.41 -6.41
CA ALA A 58 14.74 -6.64 -6.76
C ALA A 58 13.29 -6.42 -7.25
N GLU A 59 12.79 -5.19 -7.32
CA GLU A 59 11.44 -4.80 -7.79
C GLU A 59 11.55 -3.39 -8.36
N HIS A 60 11.13 -3.19 -9.61
CA HIS A 60 11.13 -1.88 -10.28
C HIS A 60 12.48 -1.15 -10.17
N ALA A 61 13.54 -1.81 -10.64
CA ALA A 61 14.92 -1.35 -10.54
C ALA A 61 15.34 -0.38 -11.67
N GLU A 62 14.48 -0.20 -12.68
CA GLU A 62 14.63 0.73 -13.79
C GLU A 62 14.49 2.22 -13.35
N PRO A 63 15.01 3.17 -14.14
CA PRO A 63 14.75 4.59 -13.92
C PRO A 63 13.24 4.89 -13.93
N GLY A 64 12.75 5.56 -12.89
CA GLY A 64 11.32 5.85 -12.69
C GLY A 64 10.52 4.69 -12.09
N GLY A 65 11.16 3.53 -11.81
CA GLY A 65 10.50 2.34 -11.27
C GLY A 65 9.72 2.58 -9.96
N ALA A 66 10.18 3.50 -9.11
CA ALA A 66 9.43 3.88 -7.91
C ALA A 66 8.08 4.54 -8.22
N PHE A 67 8.02 5.39 -9.25
CA PHE A 67 6.77 5.97 -9.71
C PHE A 67 5.90 4.93 -10.45
N ARG A 68 6.48 4.07 -11.29
CA ARG A 68 5.76 2.95 -11.93
C ARG A 68 5.04 2.09 -10.89
N ALA A 69 5.75 1.65 -9.86
CA ALA A 69 5.20 0.85 -8.77
C ALA A 69 4.06 1.58 -8.03
N THR A 70 4.12 2.91 -7.92
CA THR A 70 3.09 3.74 -7.31
C THR A 70 1.80 3.77 -8.15
N VAL A 71 1.91 3.96 -9.47
CA VAL A 71 0.76 3.91 -10.38
C VAL A 71 0.16 2.50 -10.45
N GLU A 72 1.00 1.46 -10.45
CA GLU A 72 0.54 0.07 -10.44
C GLU A 72 -0.14 -0.30 -9.10
N ALA A 73 0.37 0.16 -7.95
CA ALA A 73 -0.29 0.00 -6.65
C ALA A 73 -1.68 0.65 -6.63
N ALA A 74 -1.79 1.89 -7.10
CA ALA A 74 -3.04 2.62 -7.24
C ALA A 74 -4.04 1.86 -8.12
N TYR A 75 -3.60 1.36 -9.29
CA TYR A 75 -4.41 0.52 -10.17
C TYR A 75 -4.89 -0.76 -9.49
N PHE A 76 -4.03 -1.51 -8.82
CA PHE A 76 -4.44 -2.75 -8.16
C PHE A 76 -5.42 -2.49 -7.01
N ALA A 77 -5.23 -1.42 -6.23
CA ALA A 77 -6.14 -1.05 -5.16
C ALA A 77 -7.52 -0.64 -5.71
N MET A 78 -7.55 0.23 -6.71
CA MET A 78 -8.79 0.67 -7.35
C MET A 78 -9.53 -0.46 -8.07
N ARG A 79 -8.81 -1.42 -8.67
CA ARG A 79 -9.43 -2.63 -9.23
C ARG A 79 -10.05 -3.53 -8.15
N LEU A 80 -9.40 -3.67 -6.99
CA LEU A 80 -9.91 -4.49 -5.89
C LEU A 80 -11.10 -3.85 -5.17
N SER A 81 -11.24 -2.52 -5.23
CA SER A 81 -12.30 -1.76 -4.56
C SER A 81 -13.71 -2.12 -5.06
N GLY A 82 -13.86 -2.44 -6.36
CA GLY A 82 -15.17 -2.74 -6.97
C GLY A 82 -15.89 -3.98 -6.41
N ALA A 83 -15.19 -4.83 -5.65
CA ALA A 83 -15.79 -5.96 -4.94
C ALA A 83 -16.04 -5.68 -3.43
N GLN A 84 -15.71 -4.48 -2.95
CA GLN A 84 -15.79 -4.11 -1.54
C GLN A 84 -17.02 -3.24 -1.25
N LYS A 85 -17.41 -3.20 0.04
CA LYS A 85 -18.44 -2.30 0.56
C LYS A 85 -17.85 -1.55 1.73
N PHE A 86 -17.42 -0.31 1.51
CA PHE A 86 -16.86 0.53 2.57
C PHE A 86 -17.98 1.05 3.49
N ALA A 87 -17.65 1.31 4.76
CA ALA A 87 -18.61 1.75 5.78
C ALA A 87 -19.88 0.88 5.86
N ALA A 88 -19.74 -0.44 5.71
CA ALA A 88 -20.88 -1.38 5.68
C ALA A 88 -21.59 -1.55 7.04
N ASP A 89 -20.93 -1.13 8.11
CA ASP A 89 -21.42 -1.01 9.49
C ASP A 89 -22.22 0.29 9.74
N GLN A 90 -22.15 1.27 8.83
CA GLN A 90 -22.76 2.59 8.99
C GLN A 90 -24.19 2.64 8.40
N PRO A 91 -25.08 3.50 8.94
CA PRO A 91 -26.40 3.74 8.36
C PRO A 91 -26.32 4.23 6.90
N SER A 92 -27.33 3.89 6.09
CA SER A 92 -27.34 4.14 4.63
C SER A 92 -27.00 5.58 4.21
N GLU A 93 -27.47 6.58 4.96
CA GLU A 93 -27.19 8.00 4.69
C GLU A 93 -25.72 8.34 4.96
N ARG A 94 -25.20 7.99 6.15
CA ARG A 94 -23.79 8.20 6.50
C ARG A 94 -22.84 7.43 5.59
N ARG A 95 -23.21 6.20 5.19
CA ARG A 95 -22.46 5.42 4.21
C ARG A 95 -22.38 6.11 2.85
N ARG A 96 -23.47 6.69 2.33
CA ARG A 96 -23.44 7.44 1.05
C ARG A 96 -22.44 8.60 1.06
N ALA A 97 -22.22 9.24 2.21
CA ALA A 97 -21.23 10.29 2.38
C ALA A 97 -19.79 9.76 2.53
N LEU A 98 -19.60 8.61 3.21
CA LEU A 98 -18.28 8.04 3.50
C LEU A 98 -17.72 7.16 2.38
N GLU A 99 -18.54 6.44 1.63
CA GLU A 99 -18.08 5.47 0.62
C GLU A 99 -17.23 6.12 -0.51
N PRO A 100 -17.56 7.31 -1.05
CA PRO A 100 -16.67 8.03 -1.98
C PRO A 100 -15.35 8.49 -1.34
N GLN A 101 -15.38 8.83 -0.05
CA GLN A 101 -14.18 9.24 0.70
C GLN A 101 -13.26 8.04 0.95
N TYR A 102 -13.81 6.88 1.29
CA TYR A 102 -13.06 5.63 1.44
C TYR A 102 -12.44 5.15 0.13
N LEU A 103 -13.16 5.26 -1.00
CA LEU A 103 -12.60 4.96 -2.33
C LEU A 103 -11.41 5.88 -2.65
N TYR A 104 -11.52 7.16 -2.34
CA TYR A 104 -10.44 8.12 -2.53
C TYR A 104 -9.26 7.86 -1.58
N ALA A 105 -9.52 7.64 -0.29
CA ALA A 105 -8.52 7.26 0.70
C ALA A 105 -7.78 5.97 0.34
N LEU A 106 -8.44 5.00 -0.30
CA LEU A 106 -7.82 3.77 -0.78
C LEU A 106 -6.73 4.07 -1.83
N PHE A 107 -7.05 4.95 -2.77
CA PHE A 107 -6.11 5.43 -3.78
C PHE A 107 -4.95 6.22 -3.15
N LEU A 108 -5.24 7.13 -2.21
CA LEU A 108 -4.19 7.88 -1.48
C LEU A 108 -3.24 6.94 -0.72
N ALA A 109 -3.80 5.96 0.00
CA ALA A 109 -3.04 4.98 0.76
C ALA A 109 -2.14 4.12 -0.14
N ALA A 110 -2.68 3.64 -1.28
CA ALA A 110 -1.92 2.88 -2.25
C ALA A 110 -0.78 3.71 -2.87
N CYS A 111 -1.04 4.97 -3.23
CA CYS A 111 -0.01 5.89 -3.74
C CYS A 111 1.11 6.16 -2.72
N CYS A 112 0.77 6.22 -1.43
CA CYS A 112 1.73 6.61 -0.40
C CYS A 112 2.49 5.43 0.24
N SER A 113 2.05 4.18 0.02
CA SER A 113 2.54 3.00 0.77
C SER A 113 4.01 2.62 0.54
N ARG A 114 4.70 3.21 -0.43
CA ARG A 114 6.10 2.89 -0.78
C ARG A 114 7.00 4.13 -0.87
N LEU A 115 6.57 5.28 -0.33
CA LEU A 115 7.30 6.57 -0.43
C LEU A 115 8.71 6.56 0.17
N ASP A 116 8.93 5.81 1.26
CA ASP A 116 10.26 5.69 1.87
C ASP A 116 11.10 4.53 1.31
N GLU A 117 10.55 3.71 0.40
CA GLU A 117 11.21 2.51 -0.07
C GLU A 117 12.55 2.78 -0.78
N PRO A 118 12.67 3.77 -1.70
CA PRO A 118 13.95 4.04 -2.36
C PRO A 118 15.06 4.44 -1.39
N CYS A 119 14.78 5.32 -0.41
CA CYS A 119 15.81 5.80 0.53
C CYS A 119 16.21 4.74 1.58
N ARG A 120 15.38 3.70 1.78
CA ARG A 120 15.75 2.52 2.57
C ARG A 120 16.83 1.67 1.92
N HIS A 121 16.85 1.55 0.59
CA HIS A 121 17.82 0.71 -0.14
C HIS A 121 18.98 1.49 -0.73
N PHE A 122 18.82 2.79 -0.96
CA PHE A 122 19.77 3.62 -1.67
C PHE A 122 20.11 4.91 -0.92
N ARG A 123 21.27 5.47 -1.26
CA ARG A 123 21.63 6.87 -1.06
C ARG A 123 21.59 7.55 -2.42
N PHE A 124 20.99 8.72 -2.49
CA PHE A 124 20.93 9.54 -3.71
C PHE A 124 21.81 10.76 -3.48
N ILE A 125 22.80 10.96 -4.36
CA ILE A 125 23.80 12.02 -4.23
C ILE A 125 23.69 12.93 -5.44
N ARG A 126 23.40 14.21 -5.25
CA ARG A 126 23.28 15.19 -6.34
C ARG A 126 24.66 15.44 -6.96
N ALA A 127 24.74 15.41 -8.30
CA ALA A 127 26.03 15.47 -9.00
C ALA A 127 26.67 16.87 -9.02
N SER A 128 25.89 17.94 -8.82
CA SER A 128 26.41 19.32 -8.84
C SER A 128 27.23 19.69 -7.61
N ASP A 129 26.90 19.15 -6.43
CA ASP A 129 27.51 19.53 -5.14
C ASP A 129 27.85 18.34 -4.22
N ASN A 130 27.55 17.10 -4.64
CA ASN A 130 27.69 15.88 -3.85
C ASN A 130 26.85 15.82 -2.56
N ALA A 131 25.77 16.61 -2.45
CA ALA A 131 24.85 16.51 -1.32
C ALA A 131 24.07 15.17 -1.32
N GLU A 132 23.92 14.50 -0.17
CA GLU A 132 23.04 13.33 -0.01
C GLU A 132 21.59 13.79 0.23
N TRP A 133 20.63 13.28 -0.55
CA TRP A 133 19.22 13.56 -0.34
C TRP A 133 18.70 12.88 0.93
N VAL A 134 18.25 13.71 1.86
CA VAL A 134 17.53 13.30 3.07
C VAL A 134 16.05 13.73 2.92
N PRO A 135 15.09 12.79 2.75
CA PRO A 135 13.70 13.14 2.43
C PRO A 135 13.07 14.10 3.46
N ALA A 136 13.24 13.82 4.75
CA ALA A 136 12.63 14.62 5.82
C ALA A 136 13.19 16.05 5.97
N ALA A 137 14.32 16.36 5.34
CA ALA A 137 14.95 17.69 5.38
C ALA A 137 14.79 18.48 4.07
N HIS A 138 14.62 17.77 2.95
CA HIS A 138 14.62 18.36 1.61
C HIS A 138 13.28 18.24 0.88
N GLY A 139 12.36 17.42 1.40
CA GLY A 139 11.12 17.06 0.74
C GLY A 139 11.33 16.27 -0.55
N ALA A 140 10.39 16.43 -1.49
CA ALA A 140 10.37 15.76 -2.80
C ALA A 140 11.71 15.83 -3.57
N PHE A 141 12.13 14.69 -4.14
CA PHE A 141 13.44 14.58 -4.78
C PHE A 141 13.58 15.40 -6.06
N GLY A 142 12.55 15.45 -6.92
CA GLY A 142 12.59 16.22 -8.17
C GLY A 142 12.90 17.71 -7.93
N PRO A 143 12.13 18.42 -7.09
CA PRO A 143 12.42 19.81 -6.71
C PRO A 143 13.79 20.01 -6.05
N TRP A 144 14.23 19.09 -5.18
CA TRP A 144 15.57 19.17 -4.58
C TRP A 144 16.70 18.96 -5.60
N LEU A 145 16.50 18.08 -6.57
CA LEU A 145 17.48 17.77 -7.60
C LEU A 145 17.61 18.92 -8.62
N GLY A 146 16.48 19.55 -8.98
CA GLY A 146 16.41 20.53 -10.05
C GLY A 146 16.86 19.92 -11.39
N ASP A 147 17.59 20.69 -12.18
CA ASP A 147 18.13 20.24 -13.48
C ASP A 147 19.41 19.38 -13.36
N ALA A 148 19.86 19.07 -12.13
CA ALA A 148 21.10 18.32 -11.92
C ALA A 148 20.92 16.81 -12.18
N GLY A 149 22.01 16.15 -12.61
CA GLY A 149 22.11 14.69 -12.51
C GLY A 149 22.35 14.23 -11.07
N TYR A 150 22.24 12.91 -10.84
CA TYR A 150 22.55 12.31 -9.54
C TYR A 150 23.25 10.95 -9.67
N HIS A 151 23.87 10.52 -8.58
CA HIS A 151 24.46 9.19 -8.42
C HIS A 151 23.66 8.39 -7.38
N VAL A 152 23.48 7.10 -7.67
CA VAL A 152 22.87 6.15 -6.75
C VAL A 152 23.95 5.30 -6.11
N ARG A 153 23.95 5.20 -4.77
CA ARG A 153 24.76 4.21 -4.03
C ARG A 153 23.83 3.27 -3.29
N ARG A 154 23.89 1.97 -3.59
CA ARG A 154 23.18 0.95 -2.82
C ARG A 154 23.71 0.89 -1.39
N ARG A 155 22.83 0.80 -0.40
CA ARG A 155 23.19 0.52 0.99
C ARG A 155 23.47 -0.98 1.13
N GLU A 156 24.54 -1.33 1.86
CA GLU A 156 24.90 -2.73 2.12
C GLU A 156 23.79 -3.46 2.89
N THR A 157 23.25 -2.78 3.91
CA THR A 157 22.06 -3.20 4.65
C THR A 157 20.95 -2.16 4.42
N ALA A 158 19.75 -2.63 4.08
CA ALA A 158 18.58 -1.77 3.92
C ALA A 158 18.14 -1.22 5.29
N LEU A 159 17.68 0.03 5.33
CA LEU A 159 17.14 0.62 6.56
C LEU A 159 15.84 -0.11 6.97
N PRO A 160 15.54 -0.19 8.28
CA PRO A 160 14.27 -0.73 8.75
C PRO A 160 13.08 0.01 8.14
N LEU A 161 11.97 -0.71 8.02
CA LEU A 161 10.68 -0.13 7.66
C LEU A 161 10.19 0.70 8.85
N GLU A 162 9.87 1.97 8.65
CA GLU A 162 9.37 2.84 9.72
C GLU A 162 8.07 3.50 9.26
N ARG A 163 6.93 2.95 9.71
CA ARG A 163 5.60 3.44 9.30
C ARG A 163 5.41 4.93 9.57
N MET A 164 5.93 5.42 10.70
CA MET A 164 5.92 6.84 11.05
C MET A 164 6.64 7.69 9.98
N ARG A 165 7.79 7.23 9.47
CA ARG A 165 8.51 7.90 8.39
C ARG A 165 7.65 7.93 7.13
N THR A 166 7.13 6.79 6.67
CA THR A 166 6.27 6.77 5.47
C THR A 166 5.04 7.66 5.61
N ALA A 167 4.43 7.73 6.80
CA ALA A 167 3.29 8.60 7.09
C ALA A 167 3.64 10.09 7.04
N LEU A 168 4.82 10.50 7.53
CA LEU A 168 5.30 11.89 7.43
C LEU A 168 5.53 12.31 5.97
N LEU A 169 6.15 11.44 5.16
CA LEU A 169 6.35 11.69 3.72
C LEU A 169 4.99 11.73 2.97
N ALA A 170 4.06 10.86 3.37
CA ALA A 170 2.69 10.88 2.84
C ALA A 170 1.97 12.19 3.17
N ASN A 171 2.10 12.71 4.40
CA ASN A 171 1.52 14.00 4.78
C ASN A 171 2.04 15.15 3.90
N GLU A 172 3.34 15.15 3.57
CA GLU A 172 3.92 16.10 2.61
C GLU A 172 3.32 15.94 1.20
N VAL A 173 3.27 14.71 0.67
CA VAL A 173 2.76 14.38 -0.68
C VAL A 173 1.24 14.56 -0.83
N LEU A 174 0.47 14.48 0.26
CA LEU A 174 -0.99 14.66 0.25
C LEU A 174 -1.41 16.11 0.53
N GLY A 175 -0.78 16.77 1.51
CA GLY A 175 -1.05 18.15 1.91
C GLY A 175 -2.28 18.33 2.80
N ALA A 176 -2.23 19.35 3.66
CA ALA A 176 -3.26 19.60 4.68
C ALA A 176 -4.66 19.88 4.10
N GLU A 177 -4.75 20.69 3.03
CA GLU A 177 -6.00 20.98 2.29
C GLU A 177 -6.77 19.70 1.95
N ARG A 178 -6.10 18.75 1.28
CA ARG A 178 -6.69 17.49 0.80
C ARG A 178 -7.13 16.60 1.95
N LEU A 179 -6.28 16.47 2.97
CA LEU A 179 -6.56 15.67 4.16
C LEU A 179 -7.73 16.26 4.97
N GLY A 180 -7.82 17.59 5.09
CA GLY A 180 -8.89 18.28 5.81
C GLY A 180 -10.30 18.07 5.23
N THR A 181 -10.43 17.58 3.99
CA THR A 181 -11.74 17.25 3.38
C THR A 181 -12.30 15.88 3.79
N LEU A 182 -11.52 15.04 4.46
CA LEU A 182 -11.91 13.67 4.82
C LEU A 182 -12.46 13.59 6.26
N ASP A 183 -13.48 12.77 6.46
CA ASP A 183 -13.99 12.42 7.79
C ASP A 183 -12.87 11.82 8.66
N SER A 184 -12.86 12.15 9.96
CA SER A 184 -11.83 11.73 10.91
C SER A 184 -11.61 10.22 10.99
N GLN A 185 -12.67 9.41 10.77
CA GLN A 185 -12.53 7.95 10.71
C GLN A 185 -11.81 7.51 9.42
N VAL A 186 -12.15 8.13 8.28
CA VAL A 186 -11.50 7.86 6.99
C VAL A 186 -10.02 8.26 7.03
N LEU A 187 -9.68 9.37 7.69
CA LEU A 187 -8.29 9.78 7.93
C LEU A 187 -7.52 8.79 8.81
N THR A 188 -8.14 8.32 9.88
CA THR A 188 -7.53 7.32 10.77
C THR A 188 -7.25 6.02 10.02
N ASP A 189 -8.22 5.55 9.23
CA ASP A 189 -8.07 4.34 8.41
C ASP A 189 -7.02 4.55 7.30
N LEU A 190 -6.99 5.72 6.65
CA LEU A 190 -6.01 6.10 5.61
C LEU A 190 -4.58 5.96 6.12
N PHE A 191 -4.23 6.64 7.22
CA PHE A 191 -2.89 6.55 7.79
C PHE A 191 -2.58 5.17 8.35
N GLY A 192 -3.60 4.45 8.87
CA GLY A 192 -3.48 3.04 9.26
C GLY A 192 -3.23 2.08 8.07
N ALA A 193 -3.64 2.44 6.85
CA ALA A 193 -3.48 1.64 5.63
C ALA A 193 -2.23 1.98 4.81
N ILE A 194 -1.64 3.17 4.99
CA ILE A 194 -0.36 3.53 4.37
C ILE A 194 0.75 2.61 4.90
N ASN A 195 1.45 1.96 3.98
CA ASN A 195 2.52 0.99 4.26
C ASN A 195 2.01 -0.19 5.13
N PRO A 196 1.06 -0.99 4.61
CA PRO A 196 0.30 -1.95 5.40
C PRO A 196 1.19 -3.10 5.91
N ASP A 197 0.90 -3.60 7.11
CA ASP A 197 1.68 -4.69 7.69
C ASP A 197 1.32 -5.99 7.00
N SER A 198 2.30 -6.78 6.54
CA SER A 198 2.01 -8.05 5.85
C SER A 198 1.23 -9.05 6.71
N ARG A 199 1.28 -8.88 8.04
CA ARG A 199 0.55 -9.65 9.06
C ARG A 199 0.11 -8.69 10.18
N PRO A 200 -1.03 -7.99 10.04
CA PRO A 200 -1.48 -7.02 11.04
C PRO A 200 -1.82 -7.74 12.37
N SER A 201 -1.41 -7.17 13.49
CA SER A 201 -1.77 -7.68 14.82
C SER A 201 -3.03 -6.99 15.33
N GLY A 202 -4.14 -7.74 15.40
CA GLY A 202 -5.43 -7.25 15.87
C GLY A 202 -6.46 -7.04 14.75
N ALA A 203 -7.38 -6.09 14.94
CA ALA A 203 -8.46 -5.82 14.00
C ALA A 203 -7.95 -5.06 12.77
N GLU A 204 -7.91 -5.74 11.62
CA GLU A 204 -7.58 -5.14 10.33
C GLU A 204 -8.78 -4.38 9.73
N THR A 205 -8.62 -3.09 9.42
CA THR A 205 -9.66 -2.32 8.73
C THR A 205 -9.80 -2.75 7.27
N LEU A 206 -10.99 -2.61 6.67
CA LEU A 206 -11.20 -3.00 5.27
C LEU A 206 -10.28 -2.23 4.32
N LEU A 207 -10.01 -0.95 4.61
CA LEU A 207 -9.04 -0.15 3.85
C LEU A 207 -7.64 -0.76 3.89
N HIS A 208 -7.11 -1.05 5.08
CA HIS A 208 -5.80 -1.67 5.27
C HIS A 208 -5.70 -3.00 4.51
N LYS A 209 -6.72 -3.86 4.63
CA LYS A 209 -6.80 -5.14 3.94
C LYS A 209 -6.68 -5.00 2.42
N VAL A 210 -7.40 -4.06 1.82
CA VAL A 210 -7.42 -3.88 0.36
C VAL A 210 -6.09 -3.29 -0.13
N VAL A 211 -5.50 -2.31 0.57
CA VAL A 211 -4.16 -1.79 0.24
C VAL A 211 -3.11 -2.90 0.36
N ARG A 212 -3.15 -3.71 1.41
CA ARG A 212 -2.25 -4.86 1.59
C ARG A 212 -2.34 -5.87 0.45
N GLN A 213 -3.57 -6.22 0.04
CA GLN A 213 -3.81 -7.09 -1.11
C GLN A 213 -3.34 -6.46 -2.43
N ALA A 214 -3.44 -5.14 -2.60
CA ALA A 214 -2.94 -4.44 -3.78
C ALA A 214 -1.41 -4.44 -3.86
N ILE A 215 -0.71 -4.17 -2.74
CA ILE A 215 0.76 -4.19 -2.67
C ILE A 215 1.30 -5.62 -2.85
N GLU A 216 0.62 -6.63 -2.31
CA GLU A 216 0.96 -8.04 -2.56
C GLU A 216 0.76 -8.41 -4.04
N ALA A 217 -0.39 -8.05 -4.63
CA ALA A 217 -0.67 -8.30 -6.05
C ALA A 217 0.35 -7.62 -6.99
N LEU A 218 0.74 -6.38 -6.68
CA LEU A 218 1.83 -5.67 -7.36
C LEU A 218 3.15 -6.43 -7.27
N THR A 219 3.55 -6.82 -6.06
CA THR A 219 4.83 -7.51 -5.81
C THR A 219 4.86 -8.85 -6.54
N GLN A 220 3.77 -9.63 -6.49
CA GLN A 220 3.65 -10.88 -7.23
C GLN A 220 3.64 -10.68 -8.75
N PHE A 221 3.02 -9.61 -9.26
CA PHE A 221 3.00 -9.29 -10.68
C PHE A 221 4.41 -8.99 -11.21
N GLU A 222 5.15 -8.11 -10.52
CA GLU A 222 6.53 -7.75 -10.86
C GLU A 222 7.48 -8.97 -10.79
N VAL A 223 7.37 -9.80 -9.75
CA VAL A 223 8.16 -11.05 -9.63
C VAL A 223 7.83 -12.04 -10.74
N LYS A 224 6.57 -12.13 -11.19
CA LYS A 224 6.18 -12.98 -12.32
C LYS A 224 6.66 -12.41 -13.65
N ALA A 225 6.54 -11.10 -13.86
CA ALA A 225 7.01 -10.43 -15.07
C ALA A 225 8.50 -10.68 -15.30
N ARG A 226 9.35 -10.46 -14.29
CA ARG A 226 10.79 -10.72 -14.43
C ARG A 226 11.17 -12.20 -14.53
N ARG A 227 10.35 -13.11 -14.01
CA ARG A 227 10.54 -14.56 -14.25
C ARG A 227 10.16 -14.98 -15.67
N ALA A 228 9.33 -14.21 -16.36
CA ALA A 228 8.96 -14.44 -17.75
C ALA A 228 9.94 -13.76 -18.74
N GLU A 229 10.64 -12.71 -18.32
CA GLU A 229 11.85 -12.21 -19.00
C GLU A 229 13.00 -13.21 -18.83
N PHE A 230 13.02 -14.24 -19.66
CA PHE A 230 14.22 -15.05 -19.87
C PHE A 230 15.31 -14.18 -20.52
N ALA A 231 16.57 -14.37 -20.11
CA ALA A 231 17.70 -13.84 -20.86
C ALA A 231 17.66 -14.38 -22.30
N PRO A 232 18.06 -13.59 -23.32
CA PRO A 232 18.11 -14.08 -24.69
C PRO A 232 19.00 -15.32 -24.74
N ASP A 233 18.47 -16.42 -25.30
CA ASP A 233 19.19 -17.68 -25.36
C ASP A 233 20.43 -17.52 -26.25
N ALA A 234 21.60 -17.56 -25.61
CA ALA A 234 22.89 -17.47 -26.28
C ALA A 234 23.34 -18.83 -26.86
N THR A 235 22.50 -19.88 -26.76
CA THR A 235 22.73 -21.14 -27.47
C THR A 235 22.80 -20.85 -28.97
N PRO A 236 23.95 -21.10 -29.64
CA PRO A 236 24.06 -20.87 -31.07
C PRO A 236 23.06 -21.78 -31.79
N ALA A 237 22.25 -21.20 -32.66
CA ALA A 237 21.28 -21.95 -33.46
C ALA A 237 22.00 -23.12 -34.16
N PRO A 238 21.51 -24.37 -34.03
CA PRO A 238 22.16 -25.52 -34.66
C PRO A 238 22.25 -25.30 -36.17
N SER A 239 23.45 -25.50 -36.73
CA SER A 239 23.66 -25.36 -38.16
C SER A 239 22.71 -26.26 -38.95
N ALA A 240 22.20 -25.76 -40.08
CA ALA A 240 21.18 -26.44 -40.88
C ALA A 240 21.56 -27.90 -41.20
N ASP A 241 22.84 -28.17 -41.46
CA ASP A 241 23.39 -29.51 -41.71
C ASP A 241 23.06 -30.52 -40.60
N ARG A 242 23.01 -30.09 -39.34
CA ARG A 242 22.66 -30.95 -38.18
C ARG A 242 21.16 -31.19 -38.03
N LEU A 243 20.34 -30.28 -38.55
CA LEU A 243 18.88 -30.47 -38.61
C LEU A 243 18.51 -31.39 -39.77
N SER A 244 19.18 -31.27 -40.92
CA SER A 244 18.98 -32.14 -42.08
C SER A 244 19.43 -33.58 -41.85
N ALA A 245 20.46 -33.82 -41.04
CA ALA A 245 20.97 -35.16 -40.74
C ALA A 245 20.03 -36.03 -39.89
N ASN A 246 19.06 -35.41 -39.17
CA ASN A 246 18.17 -36.08 -38.23
C ASN A 246 16.68 -36.02 -38.62
N ALA A 247 16.35 -35.58 -39.83
CA ALA A 247 14.98 -35.54 -40.32
C ALA A 247 14.50 -36.93 -40.77
N PRO A 248 13.46 -37.53 -40.15
CA PRO A 248 12.86 -38.75 -40.66
C PRO A 248 12.08 -38.45 -41.95
N SER A 249 12.28 -39.26 -43.00
CA SER A 249 11.63 -39.10 -44.30
C SER A 249 10.10 -39.18 -44.19
N GLN A 250 9.40 -38.05 -44.31
CA GLN A 250 7.95 -38.03 -44.50
C GLN A 250 7.60 -38.15 -45.98
N GLU A 251 6.85 -39.20 -46.32
CA GLU A 251 6.20 -39.36 -47.63
C GLU A 251 5.16 -38.24 -47.86
N ALA A 252 5.18 -37.65 -49.05
CA ALA A 252 4.36 -36.49 -49.38
C ALA A 252 2.99 -36.87 -49.97
N PRO A 253 1.87 -36.31 -49.48
CA PRO A 253 0.59 -36.36 -50.16
C PRO A 253 0.52 -35.35 -51.34
N PRO A 254 -0.32 -35.61 -52.37
CA PRO A 254 -0.27 -34.88 -53.64
C PRO A 254 -0.89 -33.47 -53.60
N ALA A 255 -0.37 -32.58 -54.45
CA ALA A 255 -0.78 -31.18 -54.55
C ALA A 255 -2.04 -30.96 -55.43
N PRO A 256 -2.85 -29.91 -55.15
CA PRO A 256 -3.96 -29.50 -56.00
C PRO A 256 -3.52 -28.60 -57.17
N SER A 257 -4.09 -28.84 -58.35
CA SER A 257 -3.79 -28.10 -59.59
C SER A 257 -4.42 -26.70 -59.65
N ALA A 258 -3.67 -25.72 -60.16
CA ALA A 258 -4.18 -24.40 -60.51
C ALA A 258 -4.75 -24.35 -61.94
N ARG A 259 -5.86 -23.62 -62.17
CA ARG A 259 -6.23 -23.09 -63.50
C ARG A 259 -6.82 -21.66 -63.43
N GLN A 260 -6.43 -20.92 -64.46
CA GLN A 260 -6.50 -19.49 -64.75
C GLN A 260 -7.91 -18.89 -65.05
N PRO A 261 -8.02 -17.55 -65.24
CA PRO A 261 -9.28 -16.79 -65.27
C PRO A 261 -9.75 -16.38 -66.69
N ALA A 262 -10.96 -15.78 -66.81
CA ALA A 262 -11.23 -14.59 -67.66
C ALA A 262 -12.69 -14.04 -67.57
N THR A 263 -12.80 -12.72 -67.36
CA THR A 263 -13.72 -11.69 -67.94
C THR A 263 -15.21 -11.93 -68.26
N ALA A 264 -16.05 -10.98 -67.79
CA ALA A 264 -17.02 -10.12 -68.52
C ALA A 264 -18.36 -9.95 -67.75
N ASP A 265 -19.17 -8.89 -67.85
CA ASP A 265 -19.07 -7.43 -68.12
C ASP A 265 -20.53 -6.88 -68.04
N THR A 266 -20.72 -5.57 -67.85
CA THR A 266 -21.95 -4.76 -68.10
C THR A 266 -23.26 -4.86 -67.26
N GLN A 267 -23.69 -3.66 -66.80
CA GLN A 267 -25.05 -3.06 -66.74
C GLN A 267 -26.07 -3.39 -65.60
N GLY A 268 -26.73 -2.33 -65.08
CA GLY A 268 -28.03 -2.44 -64.37
C GLY A 268 -28.36 -1.34 -63.32
N SER A 269 -28.97 -0.23 -63.73
CA SER A 269 -29.39 0.98 -62.96
C SER A 269 -30.28 0.80 -61.70
N THR A 270 -30.21 1.77 -60.75
CA THR A 270 -31.30 2.60 -60.11
C THR A 270 -30.79 3.31 -58.82
N VAL A 271 -30.78 4.65 -58.67
CA VAL A 271 -31.87 5.62 -58.32
C VAL A 271 -32.45 5.40 -56.90
N VAL A 272 -31.97 6.04 -55.80
CA VAL A 272 -32.30 7.42 -55.25
C VAL A 272 -33.61 7.45 -54.40
N PRO A 273 -33.74 8.17 -53.24
CA PRO A 273 -32.77 8.72 -52.25
C PRO A 273 -33.24 8.82 -50.74
N GLU A 274 -32.43 9.53 -49.92
CA GLU A 274 -32.78 10.52 -48.84
C GLU A 274 -33.72 10.21 -47.64
N GLN A 275 -33.18 10.34 -46.41
CA GLN A 275 -33.80 11.01 -45.25
C GLN A 275 -32.72 11.35 -44.18
N ARG A 276 -32.19 12.58 -44.17
CA ARG A 276 -32.50 13.72 -43.27
C ARG A 276 -32.32 13.50 -41.76
N VAL A 277 -31.29 14.14 -41.23
CA VAL A 277 -31.13 14.55 -39.82
C VAL A 277 -31.70 15.96 -39.67
N PRO A 278 -32.45 16.29 -38.59
CA PRO A 278 -32.77 17.67 -38.24
C PRO A 278 -31.74 18.27 -37.27
N GLU A 279 -31.23 19.43 -37.63
CA GLU A 279 -30.44 20.34 -36.79
C GLU A 279 -31.37 21.36 -36.11
N ALA A 280 -31.11 21.76 -34.86
CA ALA A 280 -31.83 22.84 -34.20
C ALA A 280 -30.94 23.65 -33.24
N ALA A 281 -30.80 24.92 -33.59
CA ALA A 281 -29.97 25.99 -33.03
C ALA A 281 -30.05 26.29 -31.51
N ALA A 282 -29.06 27.05 -31.04
CA ALA A 282 -28.94 27.59 -29.69
C ALA A 282 -29.63 28.97 -29.49
N VAL A 283 -29.98 29.32 -28.25
CA VAL A 283 -30.28 30.70 -27.81
C VAL A 283 -29.86 30.93 -26.33
N ASN A 284 -29.25 32.09 -26.07
CA ASN A 284 -29.02 32.79 -24.79
C ASN A 284 -28.69 34.27 -25.15
N PRO A 285 -28.73 35.29 -24.25
CA PRO A 285 -29.29 35.42 -22.90
C PRO A 285 -30.29 36.63 -22.83
N PRO A 286 -30.51 37.32 -21.68
CA PRO A 286 -29.67 38.49 -21.36
C PRO A 286 -29.36 38.71 -19.85
N ALA A 287 -28.57 39.73 -19.54
CA ALA A 287 -27.96 40.01 -18.23
C ALA A 287 -28.50 41.27 -17.52
N THR A 288 -28.17 41.45 -16.24
CA THR A 288 -28.03 42.79 -15.62
C THR A 288 -27.07 42.80 -14.42
N ALA A 289 -26.16 43.77 -14.39
CA ALA A 289 -25.35 44.23 -13.24
C ALA A 289 -25.31 45.79 -13.29
N PRO A 290 -24.93 46.52 -12.23
CA PRO A 290 -23.51 46.75 -11.86
C PRO A 290 -23.30 46.75 -10.31
N ALA A 291 -22.23 47.23 -9.64
CA ALA A 291 -21.06 48.03 -10.05
C ALA A 291 -19.82 47.87 -9.10
N THR A 292 -18.65 48.32 -9.59
CA THR A 292 -17.51 49.06 -8.97
C THR A 292 -17.32 49.06 -7.42
N THR A 293 -16.10 48.93 -6.82
CA THR A 293 -14.81 49.60 -7.15
C THR A 293 -13.56 48.89 -6.54
N GLU A 294 -12.36 49.41 -6.85
CA GLU A 294 -11.01 48.78 -6.81
C GLU A 294 -10.13 49.11 -5.53
N PRO A 295 -8.79 48.86 -5.44
CA PRO A 295 -8.12 48.39 -4.19
C PRO A 295 -7.13 49.41 -3.57
N PRO A 296 -6.24 49.07 -2.58
CA PRO A 296 -4.97 48.35 -2.86
C PRO A 296 -4.44 47.40 -1.75
N ASN A 297 -3.36 46.68 -2.08
CA ASN A 297 -2.49 45.83 -1.23
C ASN A 297 -1.31 46.66 -0.63
N PRO A 298 -0.33 46.10 0.13
CA PRO A 298 -0.31 44.93 1.04
C PRO A 298 0.31 45.24 2.43
N THR A 299 0.26 44.32 3.41
CA THR A 299 1.21 44.32 4.55
C THR A 299 1.49 42.90 5.07
N GLU A 300 2.69 42.70 5.62
CA GLU A 300 3.34 41.41 5.88
C GLU A 300 2.71 40.57 7.02
N PRO A 301 2.72 39.21 6.96
CA PRO A 301 2.31 38.36 8.06
C PRO A 301 3.41 38.22 9.13
N SER A 302 3.11 38.67 10.34
CA SER A 302 3.95 38.55 11.53
C SER A 302 4.28 37.11 11.92
N ARG A 303 5.55 36.85 12.27
CA ARG A 303 6.02 35.59 12.88
C ARG A 303 5.31 35.32 14.23
N ASN A 304 4.40 34.35 14.26
CA ASN A 304 3.95 33.74 15.51
C ASN A 304 4.85 32.55 15.87
N VAL A 305 5.81 32.79 16.76
CA VAL A 305 6.64 31.75 17.38
C VAL A 305 5.89 31.21 18.60
N VAL A 306 5.30 30.03 18.49
CA VAL A 306 4.80 29.31 19.67
C VAL A 306 5.99 28.66 20.37
N GLN A 307 6.48 29.31 21.42
CA GLN A 307 7.44 28.72 22.35
C GLN A 307 6.72 27.64 23.17
N LEU A 308 7.17 26.40 23.07
CA LEU A 308 6.65 25.29 23.86
C LEU A 308 7.44 25.20 25.19
N GLU A 309 6.98 25.89 26.23
CA GLU A 309 7.55 25.74 27.58
C GLU A 309 7.29 24.32 28.12
N GLY A 310 8.34 23.50 28.14
CA GLY A 310 8.32 22.20 28.78
C GLY A 310 8.69 22.29 30.26
N ALA A 311 7.71 22.19 31.16
CA ALA A 311 7.97 22.12 32.60
C ALA A 311 7.03 21.16 33.37
N LYS A 312 7.48 19.90 33.49
CA LYS A 312 7.20 18.96 34.63
C LYS A 312 5.74 18.46 34.79
N SER A 313 5.45 17.27 35.31
CA SER A 313 6.17 15.99 35.50
C SER A 313 5.14 14.94 35.99
N LEU A 314 5.60 13.75 36.40
CA LEU A 314 4.85 12.61 36.97
C LEU A 314 4.08 11.80 35.88
N ARG A 315 4.17 10.47 35.84
CA ARG A 315 4.52 9.51 36.90
C ARG A 315 5.50 8.45 36.39
N LYS A 316 6.69 8.39 37.01
CA LYS A 316 7.60 7.22 36.92
C LYS A 316 7.15 6.24 38.00
N GLU A 317 6.50 5.15 37.63
CA GLU A 317 6.09 4.13 38.60
C GLU A 317 6.95 2.88 38.41
N HIS A 318 7.70 2.54 39.46
CA HIS A 318 8.58 1.38 39.51
C HIS A 318 7.89 0.36 40.40
N THR A 319 7.11 -0.53 39.80
CA THR A 319 6.57 -1.73 40.46
C THR A 319 7.33 -2.93 39.94
N ASP A 320 7.83 -3.78 40.84
CA ASP A 320 8.39 -5.07 40.47
C ASP A 320 7.30 -5.93 39.82
N ASP A 321 7.40 -6.15 38.51
CA ASP A 321 6.45 -6.94 37.74
C ASP A 321 6.68 -8.43 38.07
N PRO A 322 5.75 -9.13 38.76
CA PRO A 322 5.97 -10.51 39.18
C PRO A 322 6.06 -11.47 37.98
N PHE A 323 5.50 -11.10 36.82
CA PHE A 323 5.57 -11.88 35.59
C PHE A 323 6.92 -11.74 34.87
N LYS A 324 7.81 -10.83 35.32
CA LYS A 324 9.18 -10.69 34.80
C LYS A 324 10.04 -11.93 35.06
N ALA A 325 9.80 -12.64 36.18
CA ALA A 325 10.49 -13.90 36.48
C ALA A 325 10.02 -15.06 35.58
N LEU A 326 8.72 -15.10 35.25
CA LEU A 326 8.06 -16.20 34.54
C LEU A 326 8.23 -16.21 33.01
N SER A 327 8.67 -15.08 32.44
CA SER A 327 8.65 -14.83 30.98
C SER A 327 10.04 -14.85 30.34
N GLY A 328 11.11 -14.85 31.14
CA GLY A 328 12.49 -14.75 30.66
C GLY A 328 12.68 -13.50 29.79
N THR A 329 13.18 -13.69 28.57
CA THR A 329 13.34 -12.60 27.57
C THR A 329 12.11 -12.41 26.67
N SER A 330 11.05 -13.23 26.80
CA SER A 330 9.88 -13.17 25.93
C SER A 330 8.85 -12.16 26.43
N ASN A 331 8.94 -10.92 25.93
CA ASN A 331 7.95 -9.87 26.20
C ASN A 331 6.51 -10.36 25.91
N LEU A 332 6.30 -11.16 24.87
CA LEU A 332 4.99 -11.72 24.51
C LEU A 332 4.39 -12.59 25.64
N MET A 333 5.20 -13.44 26.27
CA MET A 333 4.74 -14.30 27.37
C MET A 333 4.39 -13.48 28.62
N ARG A 334 5.15 -12.40 28.88
CA ARG A 334 4.88 -11.49 30.01
C ARG A 334 3.55 -10.77 29.85
N GLU A 335 3.35 -10.12 28.70
CA GLU A 335 2.11 -9.38 28.44
C GLU A 335 0.91 -10.33 28.37
N PHE A 336 1.08 -11.58 27.89
CA PHE A 336 0.04 -12.60 27.93
C PHE A 336 -0.42 -12.95 29.35
N PHE A 337 0.50 -13.33 30.25
CA PHE A 337 0.10 -13.69 31.62
C PHE A 337 -0.46 -12.51 32.40
N LYS A 338 0.07 -11.31 32.16
CA LYS A 338 -0.41 -10.05 32.74
C LYS A 338 -1.84 -9.73 32.28
N ALA A 339 -2.12 -9.83 30.98
CA ALA A 339 -3.46 -9.63 30.42
C ALA A 339 -4.44 -10.71 30.92
N LEU A 340 -4.02 -11.97 30.96
CA LEU A 340 -4.84 -13.08 31.45
C LEU A 340 -5.18 -12.92 32.95
N ALA A 341 -4.20 -12.56 33.80
CA ALA A 341 -4.45 -12.28 35.21
C ALA A 341 -5.41 -11.10 35.41
N GLN A 342 -5.28 -10.04 34.62
CA GLN A 342 -6.20 -8.90 34.63
C GLN A 342 -7.62 -9.27 34.19
N ASP A 343 -7.77 -10.08 33.14
CA ASP A 343 -9.08 -10.52 32.66
C ASP A 343 -9.73 -11.58 33.58
N VAL A 344 -8.94 -12.40 34.29
CA VAL A 344 -9.44 -13.28 35.35
C VAL A 344 -9.92 -12.45 36.55
N ALA A 345 -9.13 -11.49 37.02
CA ALA A 345 -9.51 -10.59 38.11
C ALA A 345 -10.74 -9.72 37.77
N ALA A 346 -10.88 -9.32 36.51
CA ALA A 346 -12.05 -8.61 36.00
C ALA A 346 -13.26 -9.51 35.68
N GLY A 347 -13.17 -10.83 35.92
CA GLY A 347 -14.24 -11.80 35.65
C GLY A 347 -14.54 -12.05 34.17
N LYS A 348 -13.73 -11.53 33.25
CA LYS A 348 -13.87 -11.66 31.79
C LYS A 348 -13.36 -13.00 31.26
N ALA A 349 -12.33 -13.56 31.90
CA ALA A 349 -11.77 -14.87 31.57
C ALA A 349 -12.07 -15.87 32.69
N LYS A 350 -12.84 -16.93 32.39
CA LYS A 350 -13.10 -18.01 33.34
C LYS A 350 -12.01 -19.07 33.23
N VAL A 351 -11.07 -19.05 34.17
CA VAL A 351 -10.04 -20.08 34.33
C VAL A 351 -10.48 -21.07 35.40
N THR A 352 -10.31 -22.36 35.16
CA THR A 352 -10.70 -23.43 36.09
C THR A 352 -9.49 -23.92 36.87
N ARG A 353 -9.69 -24.33 38.14
CA ARG A 353 -8.69 -25.14 38.86
C ARG A 353 -9.05 -26.62 38.71
N VAL A 354 -8.09 -27.43 38.29
CA VAL A 354 -8.20 -28.90 38.13
C VAL A 354 -7.01 -29.51 38.86
N ASP A 355 -7.26 -30.47 39.75
CA ASP A 355 -6.25 -31.08 40.64
C ASP A 355 -5.44 -30.02 41.43
N GLY A 356 -6.10 -28.95 41.87
CA GLY A 356 -5.50 -27.80 42.56
C GLY A 356 -4.83 -26.78 41.64
N LYS A 357 -4.53 -27.16 40.39
CA LYS A 357 -3.72 -26.37 39.45
C LYS A 357 -4.56 -25.55 38.49
N VAL A 358 -4.03 -24.41 38.08
CA VAL A 358 -4.69 -23.49 37.14
C VAL A 358 -4.66 -24.07 35.72
N ALA A 359 -5.84 -24.29 35.16
CA ALA A 359 -6.08 -24.90 33.86
C ALA A 359 -6.55 -23.84 32.84
N ILE A 360 -5.69 -23.49 31.89
CA ILE A 360 -6.02 -22.56 30.81
C ILE A 360 -6.57 -23.35 29.63
N SER A 361 -7.82 -23.09 29.24
CA SER A 361 -8.39 -23.71 28.05
C SER A 361 -7.79 -23.13 26.76
N LYS A 362 -7.49 -23.99 25.79
CA LYS A 362 -6.97 -23.58 24.46
C LYS A 362 -7.88 -22.59 23.73
N ARG A 363 -9.18 -22.60 24.04
CA ARG A 363 -10.17 -21.62 23.51
C ARG A 363 -9.99 -20.21 24.06
N ILE A 364 -9.36 -20.04 25.22
CA ILE A 364 -9.05 -18.72 25.78
C ILE A 364 -7.88 -18.10 24.99
N LEU A 365 -6.92 -18.91 24.54
CA LEU A 365 -5.71 -18.45 23.85
C LEU A 365 -5.98 -17.75 22.52
N SER A 366 -7.05 -18.13 21.80
CA SER A 366 -7.44 -17.45 20.56
C SER A 366 -7.80 -15.98 20.78
N ASN A 367 -8.30 -15.61 21.96
CA ASN A 367 -8.65 -14.23 22.29
C ASN A 367 -7.40 -13.36 22.48
N TYR A 368 -6.25 -13.97 22.81
CA TYR A 368 -4.96 -13.30 22.95
C TYR A 368 -4.06 -13.45 21.71
N GLY A 369 -4.55 -14.07 20.63
CA GLY A 369 -3.81 -14.25 19.38
C GLY A 369 -2.62 -15.21 19.46
N ILE A 370 -2.54 -16.06 20.50
CA ILE A 370 -1.42 -16.99 20.71
C ILE A 370 -1.83 -18.40 20.31
N ALA A 371 -1.05 -19.04 19.45
CA ALA A 371 -1.23 -20.45 19.10
C ALA A 371 -0.92 -21.36 20.31
N SER A 372 -1.74 -22.37 20.54
CA SER A 372 -1.59 -23.29 21.69
C SER A 372 -0.22 -23.93 21.75
N ASP A 373 0.34 -24.28 20.60
CA ASP A 373 1.56 -25.07 20.52
C ASP A 373 2.77 -24.20 20.83
N THR A 374 2.77 -22.93 20.39
CA THR A 374 3.75 -21.91 20.78
C THR A 374 3.72 -21.65 22.29
N LEU A 375 2.54 -21.61 22.91
CA LEU A 375 2.43 -21.45 24.36
C LEU A 375 2.97 -22.69 25.10
N ILE A 376 2.60 -23.89 24.66
CA ILE A 376 3.05 -25.17 25.25
C ILE A 376 4.56 -25.34 25.13
N GLU A 377 5.15 -24.95 23.99
CA GLU A 377 6.60 -24.99 23.78
C GLU A 377 7.34 -24.03 24.72
N ASN A 378 6.88 -22.78 24.85
CA ASN A 378 7.48 -21.82 25.79
C ASN A 378 7.31 -22.25 27.25
N LEU A 379 6.11 -22.68 27.65
CA LEU A 379 5.84 -23.21 28.99
C LEU A 379 6.73 -24.42 29.33
N ARG A 380 6.96 -25.32 28.36
CA ARG A 380 7.88 -26.46 28.53
C ARG A 380 9.33 -25.99 28.65
N LYS A 381 9.77 -25.04 27.81
CA LYS A 381 11.13 -24.47 27.80
C LYS A 381 11.50 -23.81 29.13
N PHE A 382 10.55 -23.12 29.76
CA PHE A 382 10.74 -22.45 31.06
C PHE A 382 10.27 -23.28 32.27
N LYS A 383 9.93 -24.57 32.08
CA LYS A 383 9.46 -25.50 33.13
C LYS A 383 8.18 -25.05 33.86
N HIS A 384 7.37 -24.19 33.25
CA HIS A 384 6.09 -23.69 33.77
C HIS A 384 4.88 -24.54 33.33
N LEU A 385 5.08 -25.54 32.47
CA LEU A 385 4.07 -26.54 32.09
C LEU A 385 4.04 -27.69 33.10
N TYR A 386 2.87 -27.97 33.71
CA TYR A 386 2.67 -29.20 34.48
C TYR A 386 2.24 -30.36 33.56
N LYS A 387 1.12 -30.20 32.85
CA LYS A 387 0.59 -31.22 31.93
C LYS A 387 -0.39 -30.60 30.92
N THR A 388 -0.48 -31.18 29.72
CA THR A 388 -1.55 -30.88 28.77
C THR A 388 -2.65 -31.95 28.86
N SER A 389 -3.89 -31.55 29.11
CA SER A 389 -5.05 -32.45 29.23
C SER A 389 -6.10 -32.10 28.18
N GLY A 390 -6.00 -32.71 27.00
CA GLY A 390 -6.95 -32.51 25.90
C GLY A 390 -7.02 -31.04 25.43
N GLN A 391 -8.09 -30.35 25.82
CA GLN A 391 -8.34 -28.94 25.51
C GLN A 391 -7.70 -27.96 26.51
N ASP A 392 -7.19 -28.44 27.63
CA ASP A 392 -6.69 -27.58 28.71
C ASP A 392 -5.19 -27.75 28.96
N ILE A 393 -4.54 -26.67 29.39
CA ILE A 393 -3.12 -26.58 29.70
C ILE A 393 -2.99 -26.30 31.20
N LEU A 394 -2.44 -27.26 31.95
CA LEU A 394 -2.22 -27.16 33.39
C LEU A 394 -0.87 -26.52 33.64
N LEU A 395 -0.87 -25.42 34.38
CA LEU A 395 0.33 -24.70 34.79
C LEU A 395 0.94 -25.28 36.07
N VAL A 396 2.22 -24.96 36.30
CA VAL A 396 2.87 -25.14 37.61
C VAL A 396 2.32 -24.10 38.60
N ASP A 397 2.26 -24.46 39.87
CA ASP A 397 1.52 -23.74 40.91
C ASP A 397 2.01 -22.29 41.08
N GLU A 398 3.34 -22.07 41.03
CA GLU A 398 3.99 -20.75 41.01
C GLU A 398 3.41 -19.76 39.98
N VAL A 399 3.02 -20.27 38.80
CA VAL A 399 2.44 -19.45 37.71
C VAL A 399 0.92 -19.36 37.86
N GLY A 400 0.29 -20.45 38.33
CA GLY A 400 -1.14 -20.50 38.57
C GLY A 400 -1.59 -19.49 39.63
N ASP A 401 -0.90 -19.45 40.77
CA ASP A 401 -1.25 -18.60 41.90
C ASP A 401 -1.06 -17.09 41.59
N LEU A 402 -0.21 -16.75 40.62
CA LEU A 402 -0.08 -15.38 40.09
C LEU A 402 -1.20 -14.96 39.13
N ILE A 403 -1.89 -15.91 38.49
CA ILE A 403 -3.02 -15.63 37.57
C ILE A 403 -4.36 -15.66 38.32
N SER A 404 -4.48 -16.55 39.30
CA SER A 404 -5.65 -16.72 40.15
C SER A 404 -5.13 -17.21 41.50
N PRO A 405 -4.93 -16.33 42.50
CA PRO A 405 -4.48 -16.77 43.82
C PRO A 405 -5.49 -17.75 44.44
N PRO A 406 -5.03 -18.69 45.27
CA PRO A 406 -5.93 -19.59 45.96
C PRO A 406 -6.87 -18.77 46.84
N VAL A 407 -8.16 -19.11 46.85
CA VAL A 407 -9.12 -18.50 47.77
C VAL A 407 -8.80 -19.04 49.17
N GLU A 408 -8.06 -18.27 49.95
CA GLU A 408 -7.88 -18.54 51.37
C GLU A 408 -9.26 -18.63 52.02
N SER A 409 -9.48 -19.75 52.71
CA SER A 409 -10.72 -20.01 53.41
C SER A 409 -10.60 -19.43 54.82
N GLN A 410 -11.14 -18.21 55.00
CA GLN A 410 -11.14 -17.35 56.19
C GLN A 410 -9.99 -16.35 56.28
#